data_AF-A0A1H8XJ31-F1
#
_entry.id   AF-A0A1H8XJ31-F1
#
_cell.length_a   1.000
_cell.length_b   1.000
_cell.length_c   1.000
_cell.angle_alpha   90.00
_cell.angle_beta   90.00
_cell.angle_gamma   90.00
#
_symmetry.space_group_name_H-M   'P 1'
#
loop_
_entity.id
_entity.type
_entity.pdbx_description
1 polymer ?
#
loop_
_entity_poly.entity_id
_entity_poly.type
_entity_poly.pdbx_seq_one_letter_code
_entity_poly.pdbx_strand_id
1 'polypeptide(L)'
;MISTKDYSVNDYFDNGGTTIEATVCNDLHYGQIVERIVRRDHMGISEIARKLNVSRRTLYNWFETKKLSLDVICQIGFVIDHDFSKEFPDAFARKINSVNADSGFERLVGKEQPRDATYYWMDKYIKLLEKFNEVLSHEGKN
;
A
#
# COMPACT_ATOMS: atom_id res chain seq x y z
N MET A 1 -28.84 26.85 10.21
CA MET A 1 -28.78 25.65 11.08
C MET A 1 -27.53 24.89 10.73
N ILE A 2 -26.46 25.07 11.48
CA ILE A 2 -25.23 24.28 11.33
C ILE A 2 -25.17 23.42 12.60
N SER A 3 -25.36 22.11 12.44
CA SER A 3 -25.32 21.15 13.53
C SER A 3 -23.86 20.85 13.84
N THR A 4 -23.31 21.52 14.84
CA THR A 4 -22.08 21.11 15.52
C THR A 4 -22.38 19.81 16.25
N LYS A 5 -21.86 18.68 15.74
CA LYS A 5 -21.79 17.45 16.52
C LYS A 5 -20.63 17.59 17.49
N ASP A 6 -20.98 17.82 18.74
CA ASP A 6 -20.06 17.75 19.88
C ASP A 6 -19.56 16.32 20.03
N TYR A 7 -18.27 16.10 19.80
CA TYR A 7 -17.61 14.86 20.19
C TYR A 7 -17.29 14.95 21.68
N SER A 8 -18.13 14.29 22.49
CA SER A 8 -17.97 14.17 23.93
C SER A 8 -16.70 13.37 24.27
N VAL A 9 -15.73 14.03 24.87
CA VAL A 9 -14.56 13.43 25.51
C VAL A 9 -15.00 12.99 26.91
N ASN A 10 -15.30 11.71 27.08
CA ASN A 10 -15.35 11.11 28.41
C ASN A 10 -14.71 9.72 28.35
N ASP A 11 -13.46 9.77 28.81
CA ASP A 11 -12.66 8.70 29.38
C ASP A 11 -13.50 7.76 30.26
N TYR A 12 -13.53 6.47 29.89
CA TYR A 12 -13.87 5.39 30.82
C TYR A 12 -12.56 4.67 31.18
N PHE A 13 -11.91 5.13 32.25
CA PHE A 13 -10.97 4.32 33.01
C PHE A 13 -11.74 3.73 34.19
N ASP A 14 -11.94 2.40 34.20
CA ASP A 14 -12.44 1.67 35.37
C ASP A 14 -11.31 0.82 35.97
N ASN A 15 -11.16 0.93 37.29
CA ASN A 15 -10.13 0.27 38.10
C ASN A 15 -10.75 -0.98 38.75
N GLY A 16 -10.42 -2.17 38.25
CA GLY A 16 -10.80 -3.41 38.93
C GLY A 16 -10.27 -4.64 38.22
N GLY A 17 -9.36 -5.37 38.86
CA GLY A 17 -8.74 -6.58 38.31
C GLY A 17 -9.76 -7.67 37.98
N THR A 18 -9.74 -8.14 36.74
CA THR A 18 -10.23 -9.45 36.31
C THR A 18 -9.47 -9.80 35.03
N THR A 19 -8.89 -11.00 34.99
CA THR A 19 -8.26 -11.59 33.81
C THR A 19 -9.23 -11.56 32.63
N ILE A 20 -8.93 -10.76 31.62
CA ILE A 20 -9.58 -10.79 30.30
C ILE A 20 -8.52 -11.08 29.23
N GLU A 21 -8.14 -12.35 29.15
CA GLU A 21 -7.71 -12.94 27.89
C GLU A 21 -8.92 -12.97 26.94
N ALA A 22 -9.04 -11.96 26.09
CA ALA A 22 -9.69 -12.02 24.78
C ALA A 22 -9.78 -10.59 24.22
N THR A 23 -8.90 -10.29 23.27
CA THR A 23 -9.18 -9.47 22.09
C THR A 23 -10.16 -8.32 22.31
N VAL A 24 -9.65 -7.14 22.65
CA VAL A 24 -10.33 -5.91 22.23
C VAL A 24 -10.30 -5.93 20.70
N CYS A 25 -11.32 -6.49 20.07
CA CYS A 25 -11.58 -6.32 18.65
C CYS A 25 -12.05 -4.88 18.47
N ASN A 26 -11.11 -3.95 18.64
CA ASN A 26 -11.29 -2.59 18.20
C ASN A 26 -11.60 -2.75 16.71
N ASP A 27 -12.82 -2.39 16.34
CA ASP A 27 -13.40 -2.67 15.05
C ASP A 27 -12.72 -1.75 14.03
N LEU A 28 -11.46 -2.06 13.71
CA LEU A 28 -10.50 -1.17 13.06
C LEU A 28 -11.06 -0.76 11.71
N HIS A 29 -11.40 0.52 11.59
CA HIS A 29 -11.94 1.10 10.38
C HIS A 29 -10.78 1.59 9.50
N TYR A 30 -10.35 0.75 8.56
CA TYR A 30 -9.14 0.99 7.77
C TYR A 30 -9.20 2.32 7.01
N GLY A 31 -10.36 2.63 6.41
CA GLY A 31 -10.56 3.88 5.70
C GLY A 31 -10.35 5.13 6.57
N GLN A 32 -10.71 5.09 7.86
CA GLN A 32 -10.57 6.25 8.75
C GLN A 32 -9.11 6.47 9.16
N ILE A 33 -8.36 5.38 9.32
CA ILE A 33 -6.93 5.43 9.60
C ILE A 33 -6.18 6.03 8.40
N VAL A 34 -6.51 5.57 7.18
CA VAL A 34 -5.95 6.10 5.93
C VAL A 34 -6.30 7.58 5.77
N GLU A 35 -7.57 7.97 6.00
CA GLU A 35 -7.99 9.38 5.93
C GLU A 35 -7.16 10.27 6.85
N ARG A 36 -6.96 9.84 8.10
CA ARG A 36 -6.20 10.60 9.09
C ARG A 36 -4.75 10.83 8.65
N ILE A 37 -4.13 9.86 7.99
CA ILE A 37 -2.77 9.97 7.46
C ILE A 37 -2.75 10.88 6.23
N VAL A 38 -3.64 10.63 5.27
CA VAL A 38 -3.79 11.42 4.05
C VAL A 38 -4.05 12.91 4.36
N ARG A 39 -4.84 13.23 5.39
CA ARG A 39 -5.13 14.62 5.77
C ARG A 39 -3.96 15.34 6.46
N ARG A 40 -2.99 14.60 6.99
CA ARG A 40 -1.76 15.15 7.58
C ARG A 40 -0.65 15.29 6.57
N ASP A 41 -0.79 14.65 5.41
CA ASP A 41 0.17 14.77 4.33
C ASP A 41 0.21 16.20 3.77
N HIS A 42 1.36 16.57 3.23
CA HIS A 42 1.59 17.85 2.57
C HIS A 42 0.79 17.99 1.26
N MET A 43 0.35 16.88 0.67
CA MET A 43 -0.43 16.86 -0.55
C MET A 43 -1.93 16.96 -0.28
N GLY A 44 -2.62 17.81 -1.03
CA GLY A 44 -4.07 17.93 -0.93
C GLY A 44 -4.81 16.69 -1.46
N ILE A 45 -5.97 16.38 -0.87
CA ILE A 45 -6.83 15.24 -1.26
C ILE A 45 -7.14 15.22 -2.77
N SER A 46 -7.37 16.39 -3.37
CA SER A 46 -7.62 16.52 -4.81
C SER A 46 -6.43 16.07 -5.67
N GLU A 47 -5.21 16.31 -5.21
CA GLU A 47 -4.00 15.96 -5.93
C GLU A 47 -3.66 14.47 -5.77
N ILE A 48 -3.89 13.92 -4.58
CA ILE A 48 -3.80 12.49 -4.32
C ILE A 48 -4.78 11.71 -5.21
N ALA A 49 -6.04 12.17 -5.31
CA ALA A 49 -7.03 11.55 -6.19
C ALA A 49 -6.58 11.55 -7.67
N ARG A 50 -5.98 12.65 -8.11
CA ARG A 50 -5.43 12.77 -9.48
C ARG A 50 -4.27 11.81 -9.72
N LYS A 51 -3.34 11.67 -8.76
CA LYS A 51 -2.21 10.72 -8.86
C LYS A 51 -2.67 9.26 -8.84
N LEU A 52 -3.74 8.96 -8.10
CA LEU A 52 -4.36 7.63 -8.06
C LEU A 52 -5.25 7.33 -9.28
N ASN A 53 -5.48 8.32 -10.16
CA ASN A 53 -6.40 8.22 -11.29
C ASN A 53 -7.83 7.82 -10.89
N VAL A 54 -8.32 8.37 -9.78
CA VAL A 54 -9.70 8.15 -9.28
C VAL A 54 -10.42 9.47 -9.02
N SER A 55 -11.75 9.42 -9.00
CA SER A 55 -12.53 10.60 -8.61
C SER A 55 -12.34 10.89 -7.11
N ARG A 56 -12.41 12.18 -6.73
CA ARG A 56 -12.40 12.59 -5.30
C ARG A 56 -13.50 11.89 -4.50
N ARG A 57 -14.65 11.65 -5.12
CA ARG A 57 -15.77 10.94 -4.50
C ARG A 57 -15.40 9.48 -4.19
N THR A 58 -14.74 8.79 -5.10
CA THR A 58 -14.22 7.44 -4.87
C THR A 58 -13.24 7.41 -3.70
N LEU A 59 -12.34 8.39 -3.65
CA LEU A 59 -11.38 8.51 -2.55
C LEU A 59 -12.07 8.72 -1.19
N TYR A 60 -13.11 9.57 -1.12
CA TYR A 60 -13.91 9.72 0.09
C TYR A 60 -14.67 8.44 0.47
N ASN A 61 -15.23 7.72 -0.50
CA ASN A 61 -15.89 6.44 -0.25
C ASN A 61 -14.91 5.41 0.34
N TRP A 62 -13.64 5.41 -0.08
CA TRP A 62 -12.61 4.56 0.51
C TRP A 62 -12.35 4.89 1.99
N PHE A 63 -12.43 6.17 2.37
CA PHE A 63 -12.29 6.58 3.78
C PHE A 63 -13.45 6.11 4.66
N GLU A 64 -14.65 5.97 4.08
CA GLU A 64 -15.84 5.43 4.75
C GLU A 64 -15.90 3.89 4.74
N THR A 65 -14.93 3.21 4.11
CA THR A 65 -14.91 1.75 4.03
C THR A 65 -14.18 1.12 5.22
N LYS A 66 -14.89 0.33 6.03
CA LYS A 66 -14.35 -0.33 7.24
C LYS A 66 -13.21 -1.30 6.94
N LYS A 67 -13.38 -2.15 5.92
CA LYS A 67 -12.38 -3.12 5.45
C LYS A 67 -11.91 -2.74 4.05
N LEU A 68 -11.07 -1.70 3.98
CA LEU A 68 -10.45 -1.29 2.72
C LEU A 68 -9.41 -2.36 2.28
N SER A 69 -9.33 -2.65 0.98
CA SER A 69 -8.37 -3.63 0.48
C SER A 69 -6.94 -3.16 0.68
N LEU A 70 -6.05 -4.09 1.05
CA LEU A 70 -4.64 -3.77 1.26
C LEU A 70 -3.95 -3.25 0.00
N ASP A 71 -4.38 -3.67 -1.19
CA ASP A 71 -3.79 -3.18 -2.44
C ASP A 71 -4.08 -1.68 -2.65
N VAL A 72 -5.30 -1.23 -2.33
CA VAL A 72 -5.65 0.20 -2.38
C VAL A 72 -4.87 0.98 -1.31
N ILE A 73 -4.74 0.43 -0.10
CA ILE A 73 -3.94 1.04 0.97
C ILE A 73 -2.48 1.21 0.54
N CYS A 74 -1.87 0.18 -0.07
CA CYS A 74 -0.52 0.26 -0.60
C CYS A 74 -0.39 1.29 -1.73
N GLN A 75 -1.38 1.36 -2.63
CA GLN A 75 -1.37 2.32 -3.73
C GLN A 75 -1.43 3.76 -3.21
N ILE A 76 -2.27 4.02 -2.20
CA ILE A 76 -2.32 5.31 -1.52
C ILE A 76 -0.96 5.59 -0.85
N GLY A 77 -0.40 4.61 -0.14
CA GLY A 77 0.89 4.71 0.55
C GLY A 77 2.02 5.10 -0.38
N PHE A 78 2.08 4.50 -1.56
CA PHE A 78 3.05 4.86 -2.59
C PHE A 78 2.91 6.32 -3.08
N VAL A 79 1.67 6.83 -3.19
CA VAL A 79 1.43 8.20 -3.66
C VAL A 79 1.83 9.25 -2.62
N ILE A 80 1.66 8.95 -1.34
CA ILE A 80 1.96 9.86 -0.22
C ILE A 80 3.32 9.54 0.46
N ASP A 81 4.08 8.60 -0.09
CA ASP A 81 5.35 8.10 0.48
C ASP A 81 5.24 7.67 1.96
N HIS A 82 4.13 7.00 2.31
CA HIS A 82 3.85 6.50 3.66
C HIS A 82 3.77 4.98 3.68
N ASP A 83 4.47 4.37 4.64
CA ASP A 83 4.38 2.94 4.90
C ASP A 83 3.27 2.63 5.91
N PHE A 84 2.20 2.02 5.41
CA PHE A 84 1.03 1.61 6.19
C PHE A 84 1.22 0.32 7.00
N SER A 85 2.39 -0.33 6.93
CA SER A 85 2.67 -1.57 7.67
C SER A 85 2.59 -1.39 9.19
N LYS A 86 2.91 -0.18 9.67
CA LYS A 86 2.92 0.18 11.10
C LYS A 86 1.51 0.28 11.67
N GLU A 87 0.56 0.73 10.87
CA GLU A 87 -0.84 0.90 11.27
C GLU A 87 -1.66 -0.37 11.10
N PHE A 88 -1.24 -1.27 10.20
CA PHE A 88 -1.95 -2.52 9.91
C PHE A 88 -1.07 -3.78 10.02
N PRO A 89 -0.32 -3.98 11.13
CA PRO A 89 0.63 -5.08 11.25
C PRO A 89 -0.04 -6.46 11.02
N ASP A 90 -1.21 -6.69 11.62
CA ASP A 90 -1.96 -7.94 11.46
C ASP A 90 -2.43 -8.19 10.03
N ALA A 91 -2.84 -7.13 9.33
CA ALA A 91 -3.37 -7.26 7.97
C ALA A 91 -2.25 -7.60 6.99
N PHE A 92 -1.10 -6.94 7.13
CA PHE A 92 0.09 -7.25 6.33
C PHE A 92 0.68 -8.62 6.69
N ALA A 93 0.72 -9.00 7.98
CA ALA A 93 1.15 -10.33 8.40
C ALA A 93 0.28 -11.43 7.80
N ARG A 94 -1.06 -11.26 7.80
CA ARG A 94 -1.98 -12.20 7.14
C ARG A 94 -1.75 -12.28 5.63
N LYS A 95 -1.51 -11.14 4.95
CA LYS A 95 -1.21 -11.12 3.51
C LYS A 95 0.06 -11.91 3.19
N ILE A 96 1.13 -11.70 3.94
CA ILE A 96 2.40 -12.43 3.78
C ILE A 96 2.19 -13.94 4.02
N ASN A 97 1.47 -14.29 5.10
CA ASN A 97 1.19 -15.69 5.40
C ASN A 97 0.29 -16.35 4.34
N SER A 98 -0.67 -15.64 3.75
CA SER A 98 -1.46 -16.17 2.64
C SER A 98 -0.65 -16.38 1.36
N VAL A 99 0.31 -15.48 1.08
CA VAL A 99 1.24 -15.65 -0.05
C VAL A 99 2.16 -16.86 0.19
N ASN A 100 2.59 -17.07 1.44
CA ASN A 100 3.40 -18.23 1.80
C ASN A 100 2.59 -19.53 1.81
N ALA A 101 1.30 -19.50 2.14
CA ALA A 101 0.42 -20.67 2.06
C ALA A 101 0.11 -21.06 0.60
N ASP A 102 0.13 -20.09 -0.33
CA ASP A 102 0.02 -20.32 -1.78
C ASP A 102 1.41 -20.58 -2.42
N SER A 103 2.49 -20.48 -1.64
CA SER A 103 3.84 -20.83 -2.06
C SER A 103 4.07 -22.34 -2.00
N GLY A 104 3.30 -23.05 -2.83
CA GLY A 104 3.85 -24.16 -3.61
C GLY A 104 4.89 -23.62 -4.60
N PHE A 105 5.99 -23.05 -4.08
CA PHE A 105 7.05 -22.36 -4.82
C PHE A 105 7.82 -23.29 -5.79
N GLU A 106 7.48 -24.58 -5.88
CA GLU A 106 8.09 -25.53 -6.81
C GLU A 106 7.23 -25.95 -8.02
N ARG A 107 5.96 -25.51 -8.19
CA ARG A 107 5.07 -26.20 -9.16
C ARG A 107 4.49 -25.46 -10.35
N LEU A 108 4.95 -24.27 -10.72
CA LEU A 108 4.47 -23.62 -11.96
C LEU A 108 5.56 -22.92 -12.79
N VAL A 109 6.55 -23.72 -13.22
CA VAL A 109 7.09 -23.57 -14.59
C VAL A 109 5.93 -23.92 -15.54
N GLY A 110 5.19 -22.90 -15.99
CA GLY A 110 4.16 -23.09 -17.02
C GLY A 110 2.83 -22.44 -16.70
N LYS A 111 2.77 -21.11 -16.81
CA LYS A 111 1.64 -20.42 -17.45
C LYS A 111 2.03 -18.99 -17.79
N GLU A 112 1.85 -18.69 -19.06
CA GLU A 112 2.23 -17.45 -19.74
C GLU A 112 1.35 -16.28 -19.30
N GLN A 113 1.97 -15.27 -18.69
CA GLN A 113 1.50 -13.89 -18.57
C GLN A 113 2.71 -12.94 -18.56
N PRO A 114 2.55 -11.67 -18.96
CA PRO A 114 3.20 -11.09 -20.13
C PRO A 114 4.68 -10.82 -19.88
N ARG A 115 5.51 -11.76 -20.35
CA ARG A 115 6.96 -11.61 -20.47
C ARG A 115 7.34 -10.37 -21.28
N ASP A 116 6.48 -9.90 -22.18
CA ASP A 116 6.85 -8.89 -23.17
C ASP A 116 7.36 -7.57 -22.58
N ALA A 117 6.71 -6.99 -21.57
CA ALA A 117 7.17 -5.71 -21.03
C ALA A 117 8.53 -5.83 -20.33
N THR A 118 8.71 -6.86 -19.49
CA THR A 118 9.96 -7.10 -18.76
C THR A 118 11.09 -7.49 -19.70
N TYR A 119 10.83 -8.40 -20.65
CA TYR A 119 11.83 -8.81 -21.65
C TYR A 119 12.16 -7.69 -22.62
N TYR A 120 11.20 -6.83 -22.97
CA TYR A 120 11.44 -5.64 -23.80
C TYR A 120 12.44 -4.70 -23.13
N TRP A 121 12.22 -4.36 -21.86
CA TRP A 121 13.15 -3.49 -21.13
C TRP A 121 14.50 -4.17 -20.87
N MET A 122 14.51 -5.49 -20.64
CA MET A 122 15.74 -6.27 -20.48
C MET A 122 16.58 -6.28 -21.77
N ASP A 123 15.97 -6.53 -22.94
CA ASP A 123 16.65 -6.49 -24.24
C ASP A 123 17.19 -5.08 -24.57
N LYS A 124 16.42 -4.03 -24.27
CA LYS A 124 16.87 -2.63 -24.41
C LYS A 124 18.07 -2.32 -23.53
N TYR A 125 18.10 -2.84 -22.31
CA TYR A 125 19.21 -2.67 -21.37
C TYR A 125 20.46 -3.42 -21.83
N ILE A 126 20.31 -4.67 -22.28
CA ILE A 126 21.41 -5.49 -22.82
C ILE A 126 22.08 -4.79 -24.00
N LYS A 127 21.28 -4.34 -24.99
CA LYS A 127 21.79 -3.63 -26.18
C LYS A 127 22.52 -2.33 -25.82
N LEU A 128 22.05 -1.64 -24.80
CA LEU A 128 22.71 -0.42 -24.33
C LEU A 128 24.09 -0.72 -23.74
N LEU A 129 24.19 -1.76 -22.91
CA LEU A 129 25.46 -2.21 -22.33
C LEU A 129 26.44 -2.70 -23.39
N GLU A 130 25.97 -3.47 -24.38
CA GLU A 130 26.79 -3.95 -25.50
C GLU A 130 27.42 -2.79 -26.27
N LYS A 131 26.62 -1.79 -26.64
CA LYS A 131 27.10 -0.60 -27.36
C LYS A 131 28.10 0.21 -26.53
N PHE A 132 27.87 0.33 -25.23
CA PHE A 132 28.80 1.03 -24.35
C PHE A 132 30.14 0.30 -24.24
N ASN A 133 30.10 -1.03 -24.08
CA ASN A 133 31.30 -1.86 -24.05
C ASN A 133 32.06 -1.84 -25.39
N GLU A 134 31.35 -1.80 -26.51
CA GLU A 134 31.97 -1.68 -27.85
C GLU A 134 32.79 -0.38 -27.97
N VAL A 135 32.22 0.76 -27.58
CA VAL A 135 32.91 2.07 -27.58
C VAL A 135 34.14 2.04 -26.68
N LEU A 136 34.01 1.53 -25.45
CA LEU A 136 35.14 1.40 -24.52
C LEU A 136 36.23 0.46 -25.04
N SER A 137 35.87 -0.63 -25.71
CA SER A 137 36.82 -1.58 -26.28
C SER A 137 37.61 -1.01 -27.47
N HIS A 138 37.06 0.00 -28.15
CA HIS A 138 37.72 0.71 -29.24
C HIS A 138 38.67 1.81 -28.75
N GLU A 139 38.37 2.47 -27.63
CA GLU A 139 39.26 3.49 -27.05
C GLU A 139 40.54 2.91 -26.42
N GLY A 140 40.52 1.65 -25.98
CA GLY A 140 41.71 0.97 -25.42
C GLY A 140 42.69 0.39 -26.44
N LYS A 141 42.48 0.62 -27.74
CA LYS A 141 43.32 0.08 -28.84
C LYS A 141 44.06 1.15 -29.67
N ASN A 142 44.14 2.39 -29.19
CA ASN A 142 44.97 3.45 -29.78
C ASN A 142 46.18 3.76 -28.89
#